data_AF-K2E6Y2-F1
#
_entry.id   AF-K2E6Y2-F1
#
_cell.length_a   1.000
_cell.length_b   1.000
_cell.length_c   1.000
_cell.angle_alpha   90.00
_cell.angle_beta   90.00
_cell.angle_gamma   90.00
#
_symmetry.space_group_name_H-M   'P 1'
#
loop_
_entity.id
_entity.type
_entity.pdbx_description
1 polymer ?
#
loop_
_entity_poly.entity_id
_entity_poly.type
_entity_poly.pdbx_seq_one_letter_code
_entity_poly.pdbx_strand_id
1 'polypeptide(L)'
;MAFKGLFVGIDRYGSSMINWLGCAVRDATAMHALFSDTFGGDATLLVDEQATRGNLEKEFERLVNSAEDDFVLIYFSGHGTETHELVTHDANPWDFHRTAIPLDLLTKWFTLIPSKRVVCVLDCCFSGGMGAKALQMDNQPRDVESEENLLAQLSGEGRLIFTASGAKEKSWENQRLGHGWMTYFLLEALQGTEETVKEGKIGIYSLLEYVTRKVVDATSKVGKKQNPAIRGSMDGEFKLPLLKPGSIFYAVFPERKIAEVIPQINSLSIYGFPPDLIDIWSKNIPSLNALQLDAVNKFGVLRGESLVVSAPTSSGKTMIGELAALKGAIDRKRALFLFPMKALVNDKYKYFIETYGSFGIKTIKATGDSTTDDMRPLMRGQYDICLLTYEKFSSLVLTNAFLLEQVNTIVVDEVQMITDKTRGANLEFILTLLKVRKAEKNGPQMICLSAVIGETNGLERWLGARLLKRTERPVPLDEGIIKSDGGYKFIDSSDN
;
A
#
# COMPACT_ATOMS: atom_id res chain seq x y z
N MET A 1 0.58 -25.63 -14.94
CA MET A 1 0.52 -25.05 -13.58
C MET A 1 -0.88 -24.55 -13.31
N ALA A 2 -1.73 -25.40 -12.74
CA ALA A 2 -2.97 -24.95 -12.11
C ALA A 2 -2.68 -24.51 -10.67
N PHE A 3 -3.61 -23.75 -10.09
CA PHE A 3 -3.59 -23.37 -8.68
C PHE A 3 -4.58 -24.22 -7.89
N LYS A 4 -4.12 -24.74 -6.74
CA LYS A 4 -4.98 -25.38 -5.74
C LYS A 4 -4.79 -24.72 -4.38
N GLY A 5 -5.89 -24.30 -3.76
CA GLY A 5 -5.89 -23.57 -2.50
C GLY A 5 -6.69 -24.27 -1.42
N LEU A 6 -6.19 -24.21 -0.18
CA LEU A 6 -6.95 -24.50 1.04
C LEU A 6 -6.73 -23.35 2.02
N PHE A 7 -7.80 -22.63 2.36
CA PHE A 7 -7.77 -21.50 3.28
C PHE A 7 -8.67 -21.80 4.47
N VAL A 8 -8.08 -21.78 5.67
CA VAL A 8 -8.76 -22.13 6.91
C VAL A 8 -8.66 -20.96 7.89
N GLY A 9 -9.80 -20.51 8.40
CA GLY A 9 -9.88 -19.41 9.36
C GLY A 9 -10.89 -19.73 10.46
N ILE A 10 -10.45 -19.75 11.72
CA ILE A 10 -11.30 -20.15 12.85
C ILE A 10 -11.29 -19.09 13.93
N ASP A 11 -12.37 -18.30 13.98
CA ASP A 11 -12.61 -17.35 15.05
C ASP A 11 -13.45 -17.99 16.16
N ARG A 12 -14.43 -18.81 15.79
CA ARG A 12 -15.37 -19.44 16.71
C ARG A 12 -15.15 -20.94 16.77
N TYR A 13 -14.90 -21.43 17.98
CA TYR A 13 -14.73 -22.85 18.27
C TYR A 13 -16.00 -23.40 18.91
N GLY A 14 -16.34 -24.65 18.61
CA GLY A 14 -17.54 -25.31 19.13
C GLY A 14 -17.51 -25.53 20.64
N SER A 15 -16.32 -25.66 21.23
CA SER A 15 -16.14 -25.73 22.68
C SER A 15 -16.07 -24.34 23.31
N SER A 16 -16.88 -24.11 24.34
CA SER A 16 -16.85 -22.86 25.13
C SER A 16 -15.59 -22.68 25.97
N MET A 17 -14.72 -23.70 26.05
CA MET A 17 -13.44 -23.63 26.76
C MET A 17 -12.30 -23.10 25.87
N ILE A 18 -12.55 -22.98 24.56
CA ILE A 18 -11.59 -22.44 23.60
C ILE A 18 -11.97 -20.99 23.34
N ASN A 19 -11.03 -20.07 23.58
CA ASN A 19 -11.27 -18.66 23.37
C ASN A 19 -11.49 -18.35 21.89
N TRP A 20 -12.33 -17.36 21.61
CA TRP A 20 -12.54 -16.90 20.25
C TRP A 20 -11.45 -15.91 19.80
N LEU A 21 -11.21 -15.88 18.49
CA LEU A 21 -10.33 -14.93 17.83
C LEU A 21 -11.15 -13.85 17.10
N GLY A 22 -10.47 -12.78 16.66
CA GLY A 22 -11.13 -11.65 16.02
C GLY A 22 -10.75 -11.40 14.55
N CYS A 23 -9.71 -12.07 14.04
CA CYS A 23 -9.19 -11.83 12.71
C CYS A 23 -9.04 -13.10 11.86
N ALA A 24 -9.11 -14.30 12.40
CA ALA A 24 -8.73 -15.53 11.70
C ALA A 24 -9.63 -15.84 10.49
N VAL A 25 -10.95 -15.67 10.61
CA VAL A 25 -11.88 -15.82 9.48
C VAL A 25 -11.61 -14.75 8.43
N ARG A 26 -11.41 -13.51 8.87
CA ARG A 26 -11.15 -12.36 7.98
C ARG A 26 -9.83 -12.53 7.22
N ASP A 27 -8.82 -13.06 7.89
CA ASP A 27 -7.50 -13.38 7.35
C ASP A 27 -7.58 -14.44 6.24
N ALA A 28 -8.22 -15.58 6.52
CA ALA A 28 -8.41 -16.66 5.53
C ALA A 28 -9.28 -16.21 4.35
N THR A 29 -10.34 -15.44 4.61
CA THR A 29 -11.24 -14.90 3.57
C THR A 29 -10.50 -13.95 2.63
N ALA A 30 -9.65 -13.07 3.15
CA ALA A 30 -8.87 -12.14 2.33
C ALA A 30 -7.84 -12.85 1.46
N MET A 31 -7.13 -13.83 2.02
CA MET A 31 -6.18 -14.65 1.27
C MET A 31 -6.90 -15.47 0.19
N HIS A 32 -7.99 -16.16 0.54
CA HIS A 32 -8.80 -16.91 -0.41
C HIS A 32 -9.27 -16.04 -1.57
N ALA A 33 -9.92 -14.92 -1.28
CA ALA A 33 -10.48 -14.05 -2.31
C ALA A 33 -9.39 -13.48 -3.24
N LEU A 34 -8.25 -13.06 -2.68
CA LEU A 34 -7.14 -12.49 -3.44
C LEU A 34 -6.49 -13.51 -4.41
N PHE A 35 -6.29 -14.75 -3.95
CA PHE A 35 -5.78 -15.83 -4.79
C PHE A 35 -6.83 -16.27 -5.83
N SER A 36 -8.09 -16.41 -5.43
CA SER A 36 -9.18 -16.81 -6.34
C SER A 36 -9.41 -15.79 -7.45
N ASP A 37 -9.36 -14.49 -7.18
CA ASP A 37 -9.45 -13.44 -8.21
C ASP A 37 -8.28 -13.47 -9.21
N THR A 38 -7.10 -13.92 -8.78
CA THR A 38 -5.89 -13.92 -9.61
C THR A 38 -5.75 -15.20 -10.43
N PHE A 39 -6.04 -16.36 -9.84
CA PHE A 39 -5.81 -17.65 -10.45
C PHE A 39 -7.08 -18.32 -10.99
N GLY A 40 -8.28 -17.89 -10.57
CA GLY A 40 -9.57 -18.48 -10.99
C GLY A 40 -9.68 -19.99 -10.76
N GLY A 41 -8.86 -20.55 -9.85
CA GLY A 41 -8.58 -21.98 -9.70
C GLY A 41 -9.34 -22.67 -8.56
N ASP A 42 -8.92 -23.90 -8.25
CA ASP A 42 -9.57 -24.82 -7.31
C ASP A 42 -9.17 -24.51 -5.85
N ALA A 43 -9.84 -23.51 -5.27
CA ALA A 43 -9.59 -23.01 -3.92
C ALA A 43 -10.79 -23.21 -2.99
N THR A 44 -10.54 -23.83 -1.83
CA THR A 44 -11.54 -24.04 -0.78
C THR A 44 -11.31 -23.08 0.39
N LEU A 45 -12.38 -22.47 0.89
CA LEU A 45 -12.40 -21.68 2.11
C LEU A 45 -13.22 -22.43 3.17
N LEU A 46 -12.60 -22.80 4.29
CA LEU A 46 -13.25 -23.38 5.47
C LEU A 46 -13.19 -22.37 6.62
N VAL A 47 -14.36 -21.91 7.08
CA VAL A 47 -14.46 -20.93 8.17
C VAL A 47 -15.32 -21.45 9.31
N ASP A 48 -14.89 -21.18 10.55
CA ASP A 48 -15.58 -21.55 11.79
C ASP A 48 -16.14 -22.99 11.74
N GLU A 49 -17.45 -23.17 11.79
CA GLU A 49 -18.17 -24.46 11.81
C GLU A 49 -17.81 -25.39 10.65
N GLN A 50 -17.29 -24.86 9.54
CA GLN A 50 -16.85 -25.64 8.39
C GLN A 50 -15.44 -26.21 8.59
N ALA A 51 -14.61 -25.58 9.42
CA ALA A 51 -13.22 -25.96 9.68
C ALA A 51 -13.13 -27.08 10.74
N THR A 52 -13.85 -28.16 10.50
CA THR A 52 -13.79 -29.39 11.31
C THR A 52 -12.61 -30.25 10.90
N ARG A 53 -12.15 -31.12 11.81
CA ARG A 53 -11.10 -32.10 11.50
C ARG A 53 -11.43 -32.93 10.26
N GLY A 54 -12.65 -33.44 10.18
CA GLY A 54 -13.08 -34.28 9.06
C GLY A 54 -13.16 -33.52 7.72
N ASN A 55 -13.47 -32.22 7.73
CA ASN A 55 -13.45 -31.43 6.50
C ASN A 55 -12.02 -31.07 6.07
N LEU A 56 -11.12 -30.77 7.02
CA LEU A 56 -9.71 -30.58 6.71
C LEU A 56 -9.11 -31.85 6.09
N GLU A 57 -9.38 -33.02 6.67
CA GLU A 57 -8.94 -34.33 6.15
C GLU A 57 -9.36 -34.53 4.68
N LYS A 58 -10.63 -34.27 4.35
CA LYS A 58 -11.14 -34.35 2.96
C LYS A 58 -10.46 -33.37 2.01
N GLU A 59 -10.20 -32.14 2.46
CA GLU A 59 -9.51 -31.16 1.63
C GLU A 59 -8.06 -31.54 1.38
N PHE A 60 -7.38 -32.15 2.37
CA PHE A 60 -6.05 -32.71 2.15
C PHE A 60 -6.06 -33.86 1.14
N GLU A 61 -7.05 -34.77 1.21
CA GLU A 61 -7.25 -35.80 0.19
C GLU A 61 -7.49 -35.21 -1.21
N ARG A 62 -8.22 -34.10 -1.32
CA ARG A 62 -8.38 -33.37 -2.58
C ARG A 62 -7.03 -32.86 -3.11
N LEU A 63 -6.19 -32.28 -2.24
CA LEU A 63 -4.88 -31.76 -2.62
C LEU A 63 -3.89 -32.85 -3.07
N VAL A 64 -4.01 -34.09 -2.55
CA VAL A 64 -3.21 -35.24 -3.03
C VAL A 64 -3.44 -35.51 -4.52
N ASN A 65 -4.58 -35.12 -5.08
CA ASN A 65 -4.86 -35.23 -6.52
C ASN A 65 -4.25 -34.08 -7.35
N SER A 66 -3.27 -33.33 -6.85
CA SER A 66 -2.53 -32.31 -7.61
C SER A 66 -1.50 -32.92 -8.56
N ALA A 67 -1.25 -32.26 -9.69
CA ALA A 67 -0.11 -32.59 -10.55
C ALA A 67 1.22 -32.09 -9.95
N GLU A 68 2.35 -32.64 -10.39
CA GLU A 68 3.68 -32.23 -9.90
C GLU A 68 4.00 -30.74 -10.15
N ASP A 69 3.47 -30.17 -11.24
CA ASP A 69 3.73 -28.78 -11.64
C ASP A 69 2.70 -27.77 -11.10
N ASP A 70 1.64 -28.25 -10.45
CA ASP A 70 0.62 -27.40 -9.82
C ASP A 70 1.24 -26.58 -8.68
N PHE A 71 0.69 -25.39 -8.45
CA PHE A 71 1.00 -24.60 -7.27
C PHE A 71 -0.06 -24.86 -6.20
N VAL A 72 0.38 -25.33 -5.03
CA VAL A 72 -0.49 -25.63 -3.89
C VAL A 72 -0.23 -24.62 -2.79
N LEU A 73 -1.27 -23.91 -2.35
CA LEU A 73 -1.24 -23.03 -1.18
C LEU A 73 -2.16 -23.55 -0.09
N ILE A 74 -1.60 -23.73 1.10
CA ILE A 74 -2.35 -24.03 2.32
C ILE A 74 -2.16 -22.86 3.26
N TYR A 75 -3.24 -22.26 3.70
CA TYR A 75 -3.25 -21.14 4.62
C TYR A 75 -4.12 -21.49 5.82
N PHE A 76 -3.54 -21.46 7.01
CA PHE A 76 -4.26 -21.69 8.26
C PHE A 76 -4.12 -20.46 9.17
N SER A 77 -5.25 -19.97 9.69
CA SER A 77 -5.28 -18.95 10.73
C SER A 77 -6.23 -19.42 11.84
N GLY A 78 -5.73 -19.48 13.07
CA GLY A 78 -6.45 -20.06 14.19
C GLY A 78 -5.56 -20.31 15.39
N HIS A 79 -6.04 -21.09 16.36
CA HIS A 79 -5.27 -21.49 17.52
C HIS A 79 -4.31 -22.63 17.21
N GLY A 80 -3.10 -22.53 17.76
CA GLY A 80 -2.23 -23.68 18.00
C GLY A 80 -2.18 -24.03 19.50
N THR A 81 -1.78 -25.25 19.80
CA THR A 81 -1.54 -25.75 21.16
C THR A 81 -0.04 -25.78 21.48
N GLU A 82 0.31 -25.90 22.76
CA GLU A 82 1.70 -26.11 23.19
C GLU A 82 2.28 -27.49 22.82
N THR A 83 1.40 -28.44 22.47
CA THR A 83 1.73 -29.79 22.01
C THR A 83 1.77 -29.91 20.49
N HIS A 84 1.77 -28.77 19.78
CA HIS A 84 1.94 -28.65 18.34
C HIS A 84 0.79 -29.25 17.52
N GLU A 85 -0.45 -28.92 17.88
CA GLU A 85 -1.64 -29.20 17.08
C GLU A 85 -2.27 -27.90 16.55
N LEU A 86 -2.82 -27.95 15.34
CA LEU A 86 -3.72 -26.94 14.80
C LEU A 86 -5.14 -27.24 15.30
N VAL A 87 -5.70 -26.33 16.09
CA VAL A 87 -7.01 -26.51 16.72
C VAL A 87 -8.11 -26.33 15.68
N THR A 88 -8.96 -27.33 15.51
CA THR A 88 -10.14 -27.29 14.62
C THR A 88 -11.38 -26.79 15.36
N HIS A 89 -12.44 -26.43 14.64
CA HIS A 89 -13.68 -25.96 15.26
C HIS A 89 -14.30 -26.98 16.22
N ASP A 90 -14.26 -28.25 15.85
CA ASP A 90 -14.79 -29.40 16.60
C ASP A 90 -13.79 -29.99 17.60
N ALA A 91 -12.65 -29.34 17.82
CA ALA A 91 -11.63 -29.82 18.74
C ALA A 91 -12.16 -29.90 20.17
N ASN A 92 -11.91 -31.03 20.82
CA ASN A 92 -12.19 -31.26 22.23
C ASN A 92 -10.97 -30.80 23.05
N PRO A 93 -11.12 -29.81 23.96
CA PRO A 93 -10.03 -29.34 24.82
C PRO A 93 -9.38 -30.42 25.69
N TRP A 94 -10.10 -31.52 25.93
CA TRP A 94 -9.65 -32.64 26.74
C TRP A 94 -8.95 -33.73 25.90
N ASP A 95 -8.95 -33.61 24.57
CA ASP A 95 -8.41 -34.61 23.64
C ASP A 95 -7.98 -33.99 22.30
N PHE A 96 -7.09 -32.99 22.34
CA PHE A 96 -6.59 -32.34 21.13
C PHE A 96 -5.86 -33.32 20.20
N HIS A 97 -5.08 -34.26 20.74
CA HIS A 97 -4.35 -35.24 19.93
C HIS A 97 -5.25 -36.00 18.94
N ARG A 98 -6.50 -36.31 19.31
CA ARG A 98 -7.45 -37.00 18.42
C ARG A 98 -8.39 -36.08 17.66
N THR A 99 -8.66 -34.88 18.19
CA THR A 99 -9.71 -34.01 17.65
C THR A 99 -9.19 -32.78 16.91
N ALA A 100 -7.98 -32.31 17.20
CA ALA A 100 -7.26 -31.28 16.44
C ALA A 100 -6.38 -31.93 15.35
N ILE A 101 -5.53 -31.15 14.66
CA ILE A 101 -4.58 -31.66 13.65
C ILE A 101 -3.15 -31.58 14.20
N PRO A 102 -2.56 -32.70 14.63
CA PRO A 102 -1.14 -32.74 15.00
C PRO A 102 -0.21 -32.35 13.85
N LEU A 103 0.88 -31.63 14.15
CA LEU A 103 1.86 -31.25 13.14
C LEU A 103 2.46 -32.48 12.44
N ASP A 104 2.66 -33.62 13.10
CA ASP A 104 3.17 -34.85 12.47
C ASP A 104 2.18 -35.44 11.44
N LEU A 105 0.88 -35.32 11.69
CA LEU A 105 -0.17 -35.69 10.75
C LEU A 105 -0.20 -34.72 9.56
N LEU A 106 -0.09 -33.42 9.82
CA LEU A 106 0.06 -32.40 8.79
C LEU A 106 1.28 -32.71 7.90
N THR A 107 2.39 -33.16 8.49
CA THR A 107 3.59 -33.62 7.78
C THR A 107 3.30 -34.75 6.82
N LYS A 108 2.60 -35.79 7.32
CA LYS A 108 2.23 -36.94 6.49
C LYS A 108 1.33 -36.52 5.33
N TRP A 109 0.42 -35.57 5.53
CA TRP A 109 -0.39 -35.08 4.41
C TRP A 109 0.42 -34.30 3.39
N PHE A 110 1.36 -33.47 3.84
CA PHE A 110 2.20 -32.71 2.92
C PHE A 110 3.08 -33.64 2.09
N THR A 111 3.59 -34.73 2.67
CA THR A 111 4.40 -35.71 1.92
C THR A 111 3.64 -36.41 0.81
N LEU A 112 2.34 -36.58 0.98
CA LEU A 112 1.47 -37.21 -0.02
C LEU A 112 1.08 -36.29 -1.17
N ILE A 113 1.25 -34.96 -1.05
CA ILE A 113 0.95 -34.01 -2.14
C ILE A 113 2.05 -34.12 -3.21
N PRO A 114 1.75 -34.52 -4.46
CA PRO A 114 2.74 -34.72 -5.52
C PRO A 114 3.41 -33.43 -6.01
N SER A 115 2.74 -32.28 -5.85
CA SER A 115 3.27 -30.98 -6.27
C SER A 115 4.64 -30.68 -5.65
N LYS A 116 5.56 -30.16 -6.48
CA LYS A 116 6.89 -29.66 -6.06
C LYS A 116 6.87 -28.14 -5.79
N ARG A 117 5.68 -27.55 -5.64
CA ARG A 117 5.46 -26.13 -5.39
C ARG A 117 4.38 -25.97 -4.32
N VAL A 118 4.65 -26.50 -3.13
CA VAL A 118 3.73 -26.41 -1.99
C VAL A 118 4.19 -25.29 -1.07
N VAL A 119 3.31 -24.34 -0.80
CA VAL A 119 3.53 -23.31 0.22
C VAL A 119 2.48 -23.48 1.31
N CYS A 120 2.92 -23.63 2.55
CA CYS A 120 2.06 -23.65 3.72
C CYS A 120 2.33 -22.42 4.59
N VAL A 121 1.27 -21.69 4.94
CA VAL A 121 1.32 -20.53 5.82
C VAL A 121 0.52 -20.85 7.08
N LEU A 122 1.19 -20.85 8.22
CA LEU A 122 0.61 -21.13 9.54
C LEU A 122 0.60 -19.84 10.37
N ASP A 123 -0.56 -19.18 10.40
CA ASP A 123 -0.84 -18.01 11.23
C ASP A 123 -1.50 -18.40 12.57
N CYS A 124 -0.75 -19.17 13.37
CA CYS A 124 -1.13 -19.62 14.69
C CYS A 124 0.08 -19.59 15.64
N CYS A 125 -0.16 -19.67 16.95
CA CYS A 125 0.89 -19.77 17.96
C CYS A 125 0.93 -21.16 18.58
N PHE A 126 2.13 -21.68 18.82
CA PHE A 126 2.34 -22.89 19.62
C PHE A 126 2.88 -22.58 21.04
N SER A 127 2.98 -21.30 21.43
CA SER A 127 3.72 -20.86 22.64
C SER A 127 2.86 -20.49 23.87
N GLY A 128 1.55 -20.76 23.86
CA GLY A 128 0.66 -20.72 25.04
C GLY A 128 0.61 -19.41 25.84
N GLY A 129 -0.27 -18.45 25.49
CA GLY A 129 -0.55 -17.36 26.44
C GLY A 129 -1.59 -16.33 26.01
N MET A 130 -2.16 -15.64 27.01
CA MET A 130 -3.26 -14.69 26.86
C MET A 130 -3.03 -13.62 25.77
N GLY A 131 -4.07 -13.37 24.97
CA GLY A 131 -4.10 -12.35 23.91
C GLY A 131 -3.37 -12.72 22.62
N ALA A 132 -2.83 -13.94 22.51
CA ALA A 132 -2.19 -14.48 21.31
C ALA A 132 -3.02 -15.64 20.74
N LYS A 133 -2.75 -16.02 19.48
CA LYS A 133 -3.38 -17.18 18.81
C LYS A 133 -2.89 -18.55 19.37
N ALA A 134 -2.83 -18.72 20.69
CA ALA A 134 -2.34 -19.92 21.39
C ALA A 134 -3.27 -20.34 22.54
N LEU A 135 -3.47 -21.65 22.73
CA LEU A 135 -4.15 -22.21 23.91
C LEU A 135 -3.13 -22.76 24.92
N GLN A 136 -3.31 -22.39 26.19
CA GLN A 136 -2.47 -22.86 27.30
C GLN A 136 -3.09 -24.13 27.89
N MET A 137 -2.30 -25.20 28.02
CA MET A 137 -2.70 -26.44 28.68
C MET A 137 -1.90 -26.61 29.97
N ASP A 138 -2.54 -27.03 31.06
CA ASP A 138 -1.86 -27.29 32.32
C ASP A 138 -0.93 -28.51 32.21
N ASN A 139 0.32 -28.34 32.66
CA ASN A 139 1.26 -29.37 33.11
C ASN A 139 1.81 -30.39 32.07
N GLN A 140 2.39 -29.93 30.95
CA GLN A 140 3.43 -30.72 30.25
C GLN A 140 4.68 -29.88 29.96
N PRO A 141 5.89 -30.40 30.23
CA PRO A 141 7.15 -29.71 29.92
C PRO A 141 7.35 -29.59 28.40
N ARG A 142 7.88 -28.43 27.99
CA ARG A 142 8.15 -28.08 26.59
C ARG A 142 9.29 -28.91 26.03
N ASP A 143 9.07 -29.58 24.90
CA ASP A 143 10.13 -30.25 24.14
C ASP A 143 10.41 -29.54 22.82
N VAL A 144 11.17 -28.45 22.89
CA VAL A 144 11.44 -27.52 21.78
C VAL A 144 12.23 -28.18 20.64
N GLU A 145 13.07 -29.16 20.96
CA GLU A 145 13.81 -29.91 19.93
C GLU A 145 12.87 -30.75 19.05
N SER A 146 11.72 -31.16 19.57
CA SER A 146 10.74 -31.94 18.79
C SER A 146 10.03 -31.09 17.73
N GLU A 147 9.67 -29.83 18.02
CA GLU A 147 9.00 -28.93 17.08
C GLU A 147 9.89 -28.57 15.89
N GLU A 148 11.14 -28.17 16.18
CA GLU A 148 12.10 -27.79 15.13
C GLU A 148 12.41 -28.99 14.23
N ASN A 149 12.52 -30.19 14.79
CA ASN A 149 12.72 -31.42 14.03
C ASN A 149 11.48 -31.80 13.20
N LEU A 150 10.26 -31.67 13.73
CA LEU A 150 9.01 -31.94 13.00
C LEU A 150 8.80 -30.95 11.85
N LEU A 151 9.03 -29.66 12.09
CA LEU A 151 8.97 -28.60 11.08
C LEU A 151 10.09 -28.75 10.04
N ALA A 152 11.26 -29.25 10.41
CA ALA A 152 12.32 -29.59 9.45
C ALA A 152 11.96 -30.81 8.60
N GLN A 153 11.29 -31.82 9.15
CA GLN A 153 10.80 -32.99 8.41
C GLN A 153 9.68 -32.65 7.43
N LEU A 154 8.85 -31.66 7.76
CA LEU A 154 7.89 -31.08 6.82
C LEU A 154 8.56 -30.38 5.62
N SER A 155 9.83 -30.02 5.79
CA SER A 155 10.59 -29.15 4.93
C SER A 155 11.42 -30.02 3.96
N GLY A 156 10.85 -30.30 2.79
CA GLY A 156 11.48 -31.07 1.72
C GLY A 156 11.67 -30.24 0.45
N GLU A 157 12.39 -30.79 -0.53
CA GLU A 157 12.55 -30.14 -1.84
C GLU A 157 11.20 -29.84 -2.49
N GLY A 158 10.98 -28.57 -2.86
CA GLY A 158 9.73 -28.10 -3.46
C GLY A 158 8.65 -27.68 -2.47
N ARG A 159 8.95 -27.59 -1.17
CA ARG A 159 7.99 -27.27 -0.11
C ARG A 159 8.50 -26.20 0.82
N LEU A 160 7.69 -25.17 1.02
CA LEU A 160 7.98 -24.06 1.95
C LEU A 160 6.92 -24.00 3.03
N ILE A 161 7.36 -23.86 4.28
CA ILE A 161 6.49 -23.52 5.41
C ILE A 161 6.88 -22.16 5.93
N PHE A 162 5.86 -21.34 6.14
CA PHE A 162 5.98 -20.02 6.74
C PHE A 162 5.11 -19.93 7.98
N THR A 163 5.73 -19.80 9.15
CA THR A 163 5.01 -19.67 10.43
C THR A 163 5.01 -18.23 10.91
N ALA A 164 3.92 -17.79 11.56
CA ALA A 164 3.78 -16.42 12.05
C ALA A 164 4.72 -16.03 13.18
N SER A 165 5.27 -17.01 13.89
CA SER A 165 6.18 -16.81 15.00
C SER A 165 7.11 -18.01 15.16
N GLY A 166 8.30 -17.79 15.73
CA GLY A 166 9.16 -18.88 16.17
C GLY A 166 8.55 -19.69 17.33
N ALA A 167 9.11 -20.87 17.59
CA ALA A 167 8.62 -21.86 18.57
C ALA A 167 8.29 -21.28 19.97
N LYS A 168 9.03 -20.27 20.42
CA LYS A 168 8.86 -19.63 21.74
C LYS A 168 8.11 -18.31 21.71
N GLU A 169 7.52 -17.95 20.57
CA GLU A 169 6.98 -16.62 20.32
C GLU A 169 5.50 -16.65 19.96
N LYS A 170 4.84 -15.51 20.17
CA LYS A 170 3.41 -15.35 19.96
C LYS A 170 3.15 -14.68 18.60
N SER A 171 2.20 -15.21 17.84
CA SER A 171 1.47 -14.50 16.79
C SER A 171 0.35 -13.63 17.38
N TRP A 172 0.29 -12.38 16.93
CA TRP A 172 -0.62 -11.37 17.45
C TRP A 172 -1.62 -10.87 16.40
N GLU A 173 -2.86 -10.67 16.82
CA GLU A 173 -3.87 -9.95 16.06
C GLU A 173 -3.72 -8.43 16.22
N ASN A 174 -4.08 -7.69 15.15
CA ASN A 174 -4.25 -6.25 15.21
C ASN A 174 -5.66 -5.88 14.74
N GLN A 175 -6.55 -5.71 15.72
CA GLN A 175 -7.94 -5.34 15.49
C GLN A 175 -8.13 -4.03 14.72
N ARG A 176 -7.17 -3.10 14.79
CA ARG A 176 -7.23 -1.84 14.02
C ARG A 176 -6.93 -2.05 12.54
N LEU A 177 -6.06 -3.00 12.22
CA LEU A 177 -5.76 -3.40 10.84
C LEU A 177 -6.81 -4.38 10.30
N GLY A 178 -7.60 -4.99 11.19
CA GLY A 178 -8.59 -6.01 10.86
C GLY A 178 -7.97 -7.35 10.43
N HIS A 179 -6.69 -7.58 10.78
CA HIS A 179 -5.91 -8.75 10.38
C HIS A 179 -4.84 -9.11 11.43
N GLY A 180 -4.34 -10.34 11.38
CA GLY A 180 -3.04 -10.69 11.97
C GLY A 180 -1.89 -9.89 11.33
N TRP A 181 -0.84 -9.58 12.09
CA TRP A 181 0.30 -8.81 11.53
C TRP A 181 0.94 -9.49 10.32
N MET A 182 1.14 -10.80 10.39
CA MET A 182 1.69 -11.57 9.27
C MET A 182 0.78 -11.50 8.05
N THR A 183 -0.53 -11.73 8.23
CA THR A 183 -1.50 -11.72 7.13
C THR A 183 -1.63 -10.35 6.50
N TYR A 184 -1.63 -9.29 7.29
CA TYR A 184 -1.65 -7.92 6.78
C TYR A 184 -0.48 -7.66 5.82
N PHE A 185 0.75 -7.99 6.23
CA PHE A 185 1.93 -7.78 5.39
C PHE A 185 2.03 -8.80 4.24
N LEU A 186 1.49 -10.01 4.38
CA LEU A 186 1.34 -10.95 3.26
C LEU A 186 0.45 -10.37 2.17
N LEU A 187 -0.74 -9.86 2.54
CA LEU A 187 -1.66 -9.23 1.59
C LEU A 187 -1.02 -8.03 0.89
N GLU A 188 -0.26 -7.21 1.62
CA GLU A 188 0.50 -6.09 1.07
C GLU A 188 1.57 -6.58 0.08
N ALA A 189 2.39 -7.55 0.47
CA ALA A 189 3.49 -8.06 -0.34
C ALA A 189 3.02 -8.79 -1.62
N LEU A 190 1.92 -9.55 -1.53
CA LEU A 190 1.30 -10.29 -2.65
C LEU A 190 0.69 -9.36 -3.71
N GLN A 191 0.23 -8.18 -3.31
CA GLN A 191 -0.27 -7.15 -4.23
C GLN A 191 0.86 -6.35 -4.91
N GLY A 192 2.11 -6.57 -4.45
CA GLY A 192 3.31 -6.00 -5.03
C GLY A 192 3.74 -4.71 -4.34
N THR A 193 4.96 -4.74 -3.80
CA THR A 193 5.67 -3.56 -3.28
C THR A 193 6.87 -3.27 -4.16
N GLU A 194 7.42 -2.06 -4.13
CA GLU A 194 8.63 -1.71 -4.88
C GLU A 194 9.82 -2.63 -4.55
N GLU A 195 9.84 -3.19 -3.34
CA GLU A 195 10.92 -4.07 -2.86
C GLU A 195 10.74 -5.53 -3.30
N THR A 196 9.49 -5.99 -3.48
CA THR A 196 9.18 -7.40 -3.77
C THR A 196 8.96 -7.70 -5.25
N VAL A 197 8.68 -6.67 -6.06
CA VAL A 197 8.35 -6.83 -7.48
C VAL A 197 9.59 -6.66 -8.35
N LYS A 198 9.88 -7.69 -9.15
CA LYS A 198 10.87 -7.65 -10.24
C LYS A 198 10.22 -8.16 -11.53
N GLU A 199 10.31 -7.38 -12.60
CA GLU A 199 9.74 -7.72 -13.91
C GLU A 199 8.24 -8.10 -13.85
N GLY A 200 7.47 -7.43 -12.98
CA GLY A 200 6.03 -7.70 -12.83
C GLY A 200 5.71 -9.06 -12.19
N LYS A 201 6.67 -9.68 -11.49
CA LYS A 201 6.49 -10.90 -10.70
C LYS A 201 7.08 -10.74 -9.30
N ILE A 202 6.66 -11.60 -8.39
CA ILE A 202 7.10 -11.61 -7.00
C ILE A 202 7.82 -12.92 -6.71
N GLY A 203 9.10 -12.86 -6.33
CA GLY A 203 9.85 -14.04 -5.90
C GLY A 203 9.38 -14.51 -4.52
N ILE A 204 9.16 -15.81 -4.33
CA ILE A 204 8.59 -16.31 -3.07
C ILE A 204 9.48 -16.02 -1.86
N TYR A 205 10.80 -16.22 -1.96
CA TYR A 205 11.72 -15.91 -0.86
C TYR A 205 11.76 -14.42 -0.54
N SER A 206 11.85 -13.55 -1.56
CA SER A 206 11.82 -12.10 -1.36
C SER A 206 10.52 -11.62 -0.70
N LEU A 207 9.39 -12.26 -1.02
CA LEU A 207 8.11 -11.98 -0.38
C LEU A 207 8.15 -12.36 1.11
N LEU A 208 8.57 -13.58 1.42
CA LEU A 208 8.60 -14.07 2.81
C LEU A 208 9.61 -13.30 3.68
N GLU A 209 10.77 -12.93 3.12
CA GLU A 209 11.77 -12.08 3.80
C GLU A 209 11.22 -10.68 4.07
N TYR A 210 10.54 -10.08 3.09
CA TYR A 210 9.90 -8.78 3.24
C TYR A 210 8.86 -8.81 4.38
N VAL A 211 7.98 -9.81 4.37
CA VAL A 211 6.95 -9.97 5.41
C VAL A 211 7.59 -10.15 6.78
N THR A 212 8.62 -11.01 6.89
CA THR A 212 9.35 -11.25 8.14
C THR A 212 9.86 -9.93 8.72
N ARG A 213 10.58 -9.13 7.94
CA ARG A 213 11.11 -7.84 8.38
C ARG A 213 10.01 -6.87 8.80
N LYS A 214 8.94 -6.74 8.01
CA LYS A 214 7.83 -5.82 8.31
C LYS A 214 7.07 -6.20 9.58
N VAL A 215 6.85 -7.50 9.80
CA VAL A 215 6.23 -8.00 11.04
C VAL A 215 7.11 -7.63 12.22
N VAL A 216 8.40 -7.95 12.18
CA VAL A 216 9.37 -7.64 13.26
C VAL A 216 9.39 -6.14 13.57
N ASP A 217 9.50 -5.30 12.54
CA ASP A 217 9.53 -3.84 12.68
C ASP A 217 8.23 -3.30 13.30
N ALA A 218 7.08 -3.81 12.86
CA ALA A 218 5.78 -3.33 13.28
C ALA A 218 5.43 -3.75 14.70
N THR A 219 5.72 -5.01 15.08
CA THR A 219 5.43 -5.49 16.44
C THR A 219 6.39 -4.87 17.45
N SER A 220 7.66 -4.64 17.10
CA SER A 220 8.65 -4.02 17.99
C SER A 220 8.24 -2.59 18.38
N LYS A 221 7.63 -1.83 17.46
CA LYS A 221 7.11 -0.47 17.73
C LYS A 221 6.01 -0.42 18.79
N VAL A 222 5.32 -1.53 19.02
CA VAL A 222 4.26 -1.65 20.04
C VAL A 222 4.69 -2.51 21.23
N GLY A 223 6.01 -2.74 21.40
CA GLY A 223 6.57 -3.51 22.51
C GLY A 223 6.26 -5.01 22.47
N LYS A 224 5.88 -5.54 21.29
CA LYS A 224 5.61 -6.96 21.08
C LYS A 224 6.74 -7.62 20.29
N LYS A 225 7.02 -8.89 20.59
CA LYS A 225 7.96 -9.71 19.83
C LYS A 225 7.19 -10.72 18.98
N GLN A 226 7.49 -10.76 17.69
CA GLN A 226 6.99 -11.75 16.74
C GLN A 226 7.99 -11.86 15.57
N ASN A 227 8.61 -13.02 15.42
CA ASN A 227 9.55 -13.32 14.35
C ASN A 227 9.00 -14.47 13.51
N PRO A 228 8.43 -14.18 12.33
CA PRO A 228 8.04 -15.23 11.40
C PRO A 228 9.23 -16.10 11.00
N ALA A 229 8.99 -17.37 10.73
CA ALA A 229 10.04 -18.33 10.37
C ALA A 229 9.73 -19.01 9.03
N ILE A 230 10.76 -19.16 8.21
CA ILE A 230 10.72 -19.89 6.95
C ILE A 230 11.42 -21.24 7.15
N ARG A 231 10.83 -22.32 6.64
CA ARG A 231 11.39 -23.67 6.64
C ARG A 231 11.22 -24.30 5.27
N GLY A 232 12.17 -25.16 4.89
CA GLY A 232 12.15 -25.91 3.65
C GLY A 232 12.86 -25.22 2.50
N SER A 233 12.74 -25.81 1.33
CA SER A 233 13.36 -25.29 0.12
C SER A 233 12.44 -25.49 -1.07
N MET A 234 12.57 -24.60 -2.04
CA MET A 234 11.91 -24.66 -3.33
C MET A 234 12.95 -24.44 -4.41
N ASP A 235 12.97 -25.33 -5.40
CA ASP A 235 13.94 -25.30 -6.48
C ASP A 235 13.73 -24.11 -7.41
N GLY A 236 14.84 -23.43 -7.71
CA GLY A 236 14.87 -22.28 -8.59
C GLY A 236 14.16 -21.04 -8.04
N GLU A 237 14.04 -20.01 -8.88
CA GLU A 237 13.28 -18.81 -8.55
C GLU A 237 11.77 -19.05 -8.80
N PHE A 238 11.08 -19.66 -7.83
CA PHE A 238 9.61 -19.70 -7.88
C PHE A 238 9.04 -18.28 -7.75
N LYS A 239 8.32 -17.86 -8.79
CA LYS A 239 7.77 -16.50 -8.93
C LYS A 239 6.26 -16.58 -9.08
N LEU A 240 5.57 -15.78 -8.27
CA LEU A 240 4.14 -15.55 -8.37
C LEU A 240 3.87 -14.33 -9.27
N PRO A 241 2.73 -14.28 -9.99
CA PRO A 241 2.23 -13.02 -10.55
C PRO A 241 1.88 -12.04 -9.40
N LEU A 242 1.73 -10.75 -9.70
CA LEU A 242 1.09 -9.84 -8.75
C LEU A 242 -0.37 -10.26 -8.58
N LEU A 243 -0.80 -10.45 -7.35
CA LEU A 243 -2.20 -10.72 -7.06
C LEU A 243 -2.96 -9.40 -7.04
N LYS A 244 -4.15 -9.39 -7.64
CA LYS A 244 -4.98 -8.19 -7.73
C LYS A 244 -6.35 -8.47 -7.11
N PRO A 245 -6.82 -7.65 -6.16
CA PRO A 245 -8.20 -7.71 -5.71
C PRO A 245 -9.16 -7.53 -6.90
N GLY A 246 -10.08 -8.48 -7.05
CA GLY A 246 -11.08 -8.51 -8.10
C GLY A 246 -12.50 -8.60 -7.53
N SER A 247 -13.41 -9.21 -8.28
CA SER A 247 -14.82 -9.28 -7.90
C SER A 247 -15.06 -10.04 -6.60
N ILE A 248 -14.32 -11.12 -6.36
CA ILE A 248 -14.49 -11.95 -5.16
C ILE A 248 -14.02 -11.16 -3.94
N PHE A 249 -12.85 -10.53 -4.01
CA PHE A 249 -12.29 -9.73 -2.93
C PHE A 249 -13.15 -8.52 -2.58
N TYR A 250 -13.65 -7.78 -3.57
CA TYR A 250 -14.51 -6.64 -3.31
C TYR A 250 -15.95 -7.00 -2.91
N ALA A 251 -16.40 -8.23 -3.17
CA ALA A 251 -17.68 -8.71 -2.64
C ALA A 251 -17.62 -8.90 -1.11
N VAL A 252 -16.48 -9.36 -0.60
CA VAL A 252 -16.26 -9.59 0.84
C VAL A 252 -15.64 -8.39 1.56
N PHE A 253 -14.95 -7.50 0.84
CA PHE A 253 -14.39 -6.23 1.35
C PHE A 253 -14.83 -5.03 0.49
N PRO A 254 -16.13 -4.69 0.46
CA PRO A 254 -16.64 -3.59 -0.36
C PRO A 254 -16.03 -2.24 0.01
N GLU A 255 -15.66 -2.04 1.28
CA GLU A 255 -15.01 -0.84 1.78
C GLU A 255 -13.63 -0.61 1.16
N ARG A 256 -13.01 -1.66 0.59
CA ARG A 256 -11.72 -1.58 -0.09
C ARG A 256 -11.85 -1.29 -1.58
N LYS A 257 -13.06 -1.32 -2.14
CA LYS A 257 -13.29 -1.02 -3.56
C LYS A 257 -13.15 0.48 -3.79
N ILE A 258 -12.00 0.88 -4.35
CA ILE A 258 -11.78 2.24 -4.80
C ILE A 258 -12.54 2.43 -6.10
N ALA A 259 -13.49 3.36 -6.13
CA ALA A 259 -14.14 3.75 -7.37
C ALA A 259 -13.11 4.41 -8.30
N GLU A 260 -12.91 3.82 -9.48
CA GLU A 260 -11.96 4.34 -10.46
C GLU A 260 -12.54 5.51 -11.23
N VAL A 261 -11.73 6.56 -11.39
CA VAL A 261 -12.00 7.68 -12.29
C VAL A 261 -11.67 7.23 -13.70
N ILE A 262 -12.58 7.51 -14.64
CA ILE A 262 -12.39 7.24 -16.08
C ILE A 262 -12.05 8.54 -16.81
N PRO A 263 -11.62 8.53 -18.09
CA PRO A 263 -11.21 9.76 -18.79
C PRO A 263 -12.26 10.89 -18.77
N GLN A 264 -13.55 10.56 -18.70
CA GLN A 264 -14.62 11.54 -18.61
C GLN A 264 -14.58 12.28 -17.26
N ILE A 265 -14.57 13.61 -17.29
CA ILE A 265 -14.39 14.47 -16.12
C ILE A 265 -15.52 14.30 -15.10
N ASN A 266 -16.74 13.98 -15.56
CA ASN A 266 -17.88 13.69 -14.69
C ASN A 266 -17.63 12.51 -13.72
N SER A 267 -16.69 11.62 -14.04
CA SER A 267 -16.31 10.52 -13.15
C SER A 267 -15.61 10.99 -11.87
N LEU A 268 -15.14 12.24 -11.81
CA LEU A 268 -14.64 12.87 -10.58
C LEU A 268 -15.73 13.03 -9.51
N SER A 269 -17.01 13.02 -9.88
CA SER A 269 -18.14 13.11 -8.92
C SER A 269 -18.10 12.05 -7.82
N ILE A 270 -17.50 10.87 -8.09
CA ILE A 270 -17.33 9.79 -7.11
C ILE A 270 -16.47 10.21 -5.91
N TYR A 271 -15.63 11.23 -6.05
CA TYR A 271 -14.81 11.81 -4.97
C TYR A 271 -15.47 13.03 -4.30
N GLY A 272 -16.74 13.29 -4.61
CA GLY A 272 -17.53 14.37 -4.01
C GLY A 272 -17.31 15.73 -4.65
N PHE A 273 -16.73 15.79 -5.85
CA PHE A 273 -16.63 17.05 -6.59
C PHE A 273 -18.02 17.51 -7.06
N PRO A 274 -18.42 18.76 -6.75
CA PRO A 274 -19.74 19.27 -7.11
C PRO A 274 -19.94 19.43 -8.63
N PRO A 275 -21.17 19.29 -9.15
CA PRO A 275 -21.45 19.38 -10.59
C PRO A 275 -20.94 20.67 -11.23
N ASP A 276 -21.12 21.82 -10.57
CA ASP A 276 -20.67 23.12 -11.11
C ASP A 276 -19.16 23.17 -11.35
N LEU A 277 -18.36 22.55 -10.46
CA LEU A 277 -16.91 22.47 -10.60
C LEU A 277 -16.50 21.50 -11.71
N ILE A 278 -17.21 20.38 -11.83
CA ILE A 278 -17.05 19.42 -12.93
C ILE A 278 -17.33 20.11 -14.27
N ASP A 279 -18.41 20.89 -14.36
CA ASP A 279 -18.79 21.63 -15.57
C ASP A 279 -17.76 22.69 -15.95
N ILE A 280 -17.16 23.38 -14.98
CA ILE A 280 -16.07 24.32 -15.21
C ILE A 280 -14.86 23.60 -15.84
N TRP A 281 -14.46 22.45 -15.29
CA TRP A 281 -13.37 21.66 -15.87
C TRP A 281 -13.71 21.12 -17.25
N SER A 282 -14.93 20.63 -17.47
CA SER A 282 -15.38 20.13 -18.77
C SER A 282 -15.39 21.17 -19.89
N LYS A 283 -15.46 22.47 -19.55
CA LYS A 283 -15.29 23.55 -20.52
C LYS A 283 -13.82 23.82 -20.87
N ASN A 284 -12.90 23.53 -19.95
CA ASN A 284 -11.49 23.87 -20.07
C ASN A 284 -10.63 22.73 -20.63
N ILE A 285 -11.01 21.48 -20.38
CA ILE A 285 -10.31 20.30 -20.90
C ILE A 285 -11.32 19.26 -21.42
N PRO A 286 -10.99 18.47 -22.45
CA PRO A 286 -11.91 17.48 -23.02
C PRO A 286 -12.06 16.24 -22.14
N SER A 287 -10.98 15.80 -21.50
CA SER A 287 -10.92 14.58 -20.69
C SER A 287 -9.67 14.58 -19.81
N LEU A 288 -9.66 13.75 -18.77
CA LEU A 288 -8.46 13.45 -18.00
C LEU A 288 -7.49 12.63 -18.86
N ASN A 289 -6.23 13.06 -18.88
CA ASN A 289 -5.17 12.33 -19.58
C ASN A 289 -4.62 11.17 -18.72
N ALA A 290 -3.80 10.31 -19.33
CA ALA A 290 -3.29 9.14 -18.64
C ALA A 290 -2.39 9.46 -17.42
N LEU A 291 -1.69 10.61 -17.42
CA LEU A 291 -0.92 11.07 -16.25
C LEU A 291 -1.85 11.39 -15.08
N GLN A 292 -2.95 12.10 -15.33
CA GLN A 292 -3.94 12.48 -14.32
C GLN A 292 -4.71 11.26 -13.80
N LEU A 293 -5.10 10.33 -14.69
CA LEU A 293 -5.77 9.09 -14.31
C LEU A 293 -4.89 8.21 -13.42
N ASP A 294 -3.60 8.07 -13.76
CA ASP A 294 -2.65 7.35 -12.91
C ASP A 294 -2.53 8.02 -11.54
N ALA A 295 -2.37 9.35 -11.51
CA ALA A 295 -2.27 10.12 -10.27
C ALA A 295 -3.47 9.86 -9.33
N VAL A 296 -4.68 9.77 -9.88
CA VAL A 296 -5.92 9.52 -9.13
C VAL A 296 -6.09 8.05 -8.76
N ASN A 297 -6.10 7.15 -9.74
CA ASN A 297 -6.48 5.76 -9.51
C ASN A 297 -5.35 4.99 -8.84
N LYS A 298 -4.14 5.04 -9.43
CA LYS A 298 -2.98 4.23 -8.99
C LYS A 298 -2.23 4.86 -7.82
N PHE A 299 -2.11 6.18 -7.81
CA PHE A 299 -1.32 6.90 -6.81
C PHE A 299 -2.15 7.56 -5.71
N GLY A 300 -3.48 7.60 -5.84
CA GLY A 300 -4.37 7.96 -4.75
C GLY A 300 -4.36 9.43 -4.36
N VAL A 301 -4.10 10.33 -5.31
CA VAL A 301 -4.03 11.78 -5.01
C VAL A 301 -5.33 12.31 -4.37
N LEU A 302 -6.50 11.80 -4.79
CA LEU A 302 -7.80 12.19 -4.20
C LEU A 302 -8.13 11.47 -2.88
N ARG A 303 -7.29 10.50 -2.47
CA ARG A 303 -7.38 9.78 -1.19
C ARG A 303 -6.42 10.34 -0.13
N GLY A 304 -5.73 11.44 -0.43
CA GLY A 304 -4.79 12.09 0.48
C GLY A 304 -3.35 11.57 0.40
N GLU A 305 -3.04 10.68 -0.55
CA GLU A 305 -1.69 10.14 -0.71
C GLU A 305 -0.72 11.20 -1.26
N SER A 306 0.50 11.23 -0.74
CA SER A 306 1.56 12.10 -1.26
C SER A 306 2.16 11.56 -2.55
N LEU A 307 2.47 12.47 -3.47
CA LEU A 307 2.94 12.13 -4.81
C LEU A 307 4.02 13.07 -5.29
N VAL A 308 5.10 12.51 -5.84
CA VAL A 308 6.06 13.23 -6.69
C VAL A 308 5.73 12.91 -8.14
N VAL A 309 5.48 13.93 -8.95
CA VAL A 309 5.18 13.82 -10.37
C VAL A 309 6.35 14.36 -11.17
N SER A 310 6.98 13.53 -12.00
CA SER A 310 8.01 13.93 -12.97
C SER A 310 7.48 13.68 -14.38
N ALA A 311 7.14 14.75 -15.10
CA ALA A 311 6.62 14.65 -16.46
C ALA A 311 6.97 15.90 -17.28
N PRO A 312 6.96 15.83 -18.63
CA PRO A 312 7.25 17.01 -19.45
C PRO A 312 6.35 18.20 -19.15
N THR A 313 6.86 19.41 -19.42
CA THR A 313 6.03 20.62 -19.47
C THR A 313 4.95 20.40 -20.53
N SER A 314 3.72 20.88 -20.29
CA SER A 314 2.47 20.60 -21.05
C SER A 314 1.75 19.27 -20.76
N SER A 315 2.29 18.34 -19.96
CA SER A 315 1.59 17.07 -19.63
C SER A 315 0.41 17.21 -18.66
N GLY A 316 0.01 18.42 -18.27
CA GLY A 316 -1.13 18.66 -17.37
C GLY A 316 -0.83 18.41 -15.88
N LYS A 317 0.44 18.49 -15.46
CA LYS A 317 0.87 18.28 -14.07
C LYS A 317 0.15 19.17 -13.06
N THR A 318 -0.07 20.45 -13.39
CA THR A 318 -0.72 21.41 -12.48
C THR A 318 -2.11 20.93 -12.06
N MET A 319 -2.87 20.29 -12.95
CA MET A 319 -4.19 19.77 -12.63
C MET A 319 -4.16 18.72 -11.51
N ILE A 320 -3.08 17.95 -11.38
CA ILE A 320 -2.93 16.97 -10.28
C ILE A 320 -2.87 17.69 -8.93
N GLY A 321 -2.13 18.80 -8.87
CA GLY A 321 -2.09 19.67 -7.69
C GLY A 321 -3.43 20.36 -7.42
N GLU A 322 -4.11 20.82 -8.48
CA GLU A 322 -5.46 21.43 -8.38
C GLU A 322 -6.49 20.44 -7.84
N LEU A 323 -6.52 19.21 -8.36
CA LEU A 323 -7.40 18.14 -7.89
C LEU A 323 -7.19 17.86 -6.39
N ALA A 324 -5.93 17.73 -5.95
CA ALA A 324 -5.60 17.51 -4.54
C ALA A 324 -6.06 18.68 -3.65
N ALA A 325 -5.72 19.91 -4.05
CA ALA A 325 -6.03 21.11 -3.28
C ALA A 325 -7.54 21.38 -3.20
N LEU A 326 -8.26 21.20 -4.30
CA LEU A 326 -9.72 21.43 -4.35
C LEU A 326 -10.48 20.34 -3.61
N LYS A 327 -10.00 19.09 -3.61
CA LYS A 327 -10.58 18.06 -2.75
C LYS A 327 -10.50 18.47 -1.28
N GLY A 328 -9.35 18.96 -0.83
CA GLY A 328 -9.17 19.51 0.51
C GLY A 328 -10.09 20.71 0.78
N ALA A 329 -10.19 21.65 -0.16
CA ALA A 329 -11.04 22.84 -0.03
C ALA A 329 -12.53 22.51 0.12
N ILE A 330 -13.03 21.55 -0.67
CA ILE A 330 -14.41 21.05 -0.56
C ILE A 330 -14.66 20.44 0.82
N ASP A 331 -13.66 19.75 1.38
CA ASP A 331 -13.69 19.20 2.73
C ASP A 331 -13.42 20.25 3.83
N ARG A 332 -13.49 21.55 3.49
CA ARG A 332 -13.24 22.71 4.37
C ARG A 332 -11.84 22.75 4.98
N LYS A 333 -10.86 22.22 4.27
CA LYS A 333 -9.44 22.28 4.63
C LYS A 333 -8.70 23.27 3.73
N ARG A 334 -7.50 23.67 4.15
CA ARG A 334 -6.70 24.68 3.44
C ARG A 334 -5.59 24.04 2.63
N ALA A 335 -5.30 24.64 1.48
CA ALA A 335 -4.21 24.25 0.60
C ALA A 335 -3.22 25.40 0.36
N LEU A 336 -1.93 25.05 0.24
CA LEU A 336 -0.88 25.97 -0.18
C LEU A 336 -0.30 25.52 -1.53
N PHE A 337 -0.07 26.45 -2.43
CA PHE A 337 0.78 26.25 -3.60
C PHE A 337 2.06 27.06 -3.46
N LEU A 338 3.19 26.40 -3.68
CA LEU A 338 4.51 26.99 -3.61
C LEU A 338 5.11 27.05 -5.01
N PHE A 339 5.49 28.25 -5.45
CA PHE A 339 6.05 28.49 -6.78
C PHE A 339 7.45 29.14 -6.69
N PRO A 340 8.31 28.93 -7.69
CA PRO A 340 9.63 29.54 -7.70
C PRO A 340 9.62 31.01 -8.14
N MET A 341 8.54 31.57 -8.70
CA MET A 341 8.57 32.93 -9.23
C MET A 341 7.29 33.69 -8.93
N LYS A 342 7.42 34.99 -8.63
CA LYS A 342 6.27 35.88 -8.42
C LYS A 342 5.36 35.95 -9.65
N ALA A 343 5.94 35.91 -10.85
CA ALA A 343 5.20 35.88 -12.10
C ALA A 343 4.26 34.67 -12.17
N LEU A 344 4.76 33.47 -11.90
CA LEU A 344 3.96 32.24 -11.85
C LEU A 344 2.85 32.31 -10.80
N VAL A 345 3.14 32.86 -9.61
CA VAL A 345 2.10 33.09 -8.58
C VAL A 345 1.01 34.01 -9.11
N ASN A 346 1.36 35.11 -9.76
CA ASN A 346 0.40 36.08 -10.27
C ASN A 346 -0.47 35.51 -11.41
N ASP A 347 0.15 34.75 -12.32
CA ASP A 347 -0.57 34.11 -13.43
C ASP A 347 -1.54 33.05 -12.92
N LYS A 348 -1.09 32.20 -11.98
CA LYS A 348 -1.95 31.21 -11.35
C LYS A 348 -3.02 31.84 -10.47
N TYR A 349 -2.74 32.94 -9.79
CA TYR A 349 -3.74 33.65 -9.00
C TYR A 349 -4.90 34.13 -9.86
N LYS A 350 -4.62 34.75 -11.01
CA LYS A 350 -5.67 35.18 -11.96
C LYS A 350 -6.50 34.00 -12.43
N TYR A 351 -5.83 32.93 -12.89
CA TYR A 351 -6.50 31.71 -13.33
C TYR A 351 -7.40 31.09 -12.25
N PHE A 352 -6.94 31.01 -10.99
CA PHE A 352 -7.73 30.44 -9.90
C PHE A 352 -8.95 31.29 -9.54
N ILE A 353 -8.82 32.63 -9.57
CA ILE A 353 -9.94 33.53 -9.33
C ILE A 353 -10.98 33.41 -10.46
N GLU A 354 -10.53 33.42 -11.72
CA GLU A 354 -11.42 33.30 -12.89
C GLU A 354 -12.13 31.94 -12.95
N THR A 355 -11.42 30.86 -12.59
CA THR A 355 -11.93 29.49 -12.71
C THR A 355 -12.76 29.07 -11.50
N TYR A 356 -12.29 29.38 -10.27
CA TYR A 356 -12.86 28.83 -9.04
C TYR A 356 -13.54 29.87 -8.15
N GLY A 357 -13.37 31.17 -8.43
CA GLY A 357 -13.93 32.25 -7.62
C GLY A 357 -15.47 32.26 -7.62
N SER A 358 -16.10 31.98 -8.75
CA SER A 358 -17.57 31.88 -8.87
C SER A 358 -18.15 30.72 -8.06
N PHE A 359 -17.36 29.66 -7.85
CA PHE A 359 -17.71 28.51 -7.01
C PHE A 359 -17.53 28.79 -5.51
N GLY A 360 -17.02 29.98 -5.15
CA GLY A 360 -16.81 30.38 -3.76
C GLY A 360 -15.50 29.92 -3.14
N ILE A 361 -14.56 29.41 -3.95
CA ILE A 361 -13.20 29.09 -3.48
C ILE A 361 -12.44 30.40 -3.26
N LYS A 362 -12.12 30.70 -2.01
CA LYS A 362 -11.38 31.89 -1.65
C LYS A 362 -9.88 31.66 -1.85
N THR A 363 -9.38 32.15 -2.99
CA THR A 363 -7.96 32.14 -3.32
C THR A 363 -7.29 33.45 -2.89
N ILE A 364 -6.14 33.35 -2.23
CA ILE A 364 -5.30 34.49 -1.84
C ILE A 364 -3.85 34.29 -2.33
N LYS A 365 -3.03 35.35 -2.30
CA LYS A 365 -1.60 35.22 -2.62
C LYS A 365 -0.69 35.95 -1.63
N ALA A 366 0.54 35.47 -1.47
CA ALA A 366 1.62 36.25 -0.87
C ALA A 366 2.97 35.97 -1.55
N THR A 367 3.57 37.03 -2.08
CA THR A 367 4.80 36.99 -2.90
C THR A 367 5.94 37.82 -2.30
N GLY A 368 5.72 38.47 -1.15
CA GLY A 368 6.63 39.41 -0.54
C GLY A 368 6.48 40.85 -1.06
N ASP A 369 5.38 41.16 -1.75
CA ASP A 369 5.01 42.52 -2.11
C ASP A 369 3.96 43.03 -1.11
N SER A 370 4.36 43.94 -0.21
CA SER A 370 3.52 44.44 0.87
C SER A 370 2.25 45.14 0.40
N THR A 371 2.18 45.57 -0.87
CA THR A 371 1.02 46.26 -1.43
C THR A 371 -0.04 45.32 -1.99
N THR A 372 0.36 44.11 -2.42
CA THR A 372 -0.53 43.15 -3.09
C THR A 372 -0.70 41.83 -2.33
N ASP A 373 0.06 41.60 -1.26
CA ASP A 373 -0.01 40.40 -0.44
C ASP A 373 -1.21 40.39 0.53
N ASP A 374 -1.97 39.29 0.53
CA ASP A 374 -3.11 39.05 1.42
C ASP A 374 -2.68 38.54 2.81
N MET A 375 -1.78 39.28 3.46
CA MET A 375 -1.16 38.86 4.73
C MET A 375 -2.18 38.67 5.87
N ARG A 376 -3.18 39.54 5.98
CA ARG A 376 -4.18 39.46 7.06
C ARG A 376 -5.08 38.21 6.92
N PRO A 377 -5.70 37.94 5.75
CA PRO A 377 -6.42 36.68 5.53
C PRO A 377 -5.57 35.44 5.76
N LEU A 378 -4.30 35.44 5.31
CA LEU A 378 -3.38 34.33 5.50
C LEU A 378 -3.17 34.01 6.99
N MET A 379 -2.82 35.02 7.79
CA MET A 379 -2.57 34.86 9.23
C MET A 379 -3.81 34.43 10.02
N ARG A 380 -5.01 34.77 9.53
CA ARG A 380 -6.29 34.38 10.16
C ARG A 380 -6.86 33.07 9.62
N GLY A 381 -6.20 32.44 8.65
CA GLY A 381 -6.73 31.25 7.98
C GLY A 381 -8.04 31.50 7.21
N GLN A 382 -8.27 32.74 6.75
CA GLN A 382 -9.50 33.11 6.03
C GLN A 382 -9.33 32.92 4.52
N TYR A 383 -9.01 31.71 4.10
CA TYR A 383 -8.81 31.30 2.70
C TYR A 383 -8.98 29.78 2.57
N ASP A 384 -9.26 29.33 1.35
CA ASP A 384 -9.26 27.91 0.99
C ASP A 384 -7.93 27.55 0.31
N ILE A 385 -7.44 28.41 -0.59
CA ILE A 385 -6.19 28.21 -1.33
C ILE A 385 -5.30 29.45 -1.20
N CYS A 386 -4.02 29.27 -0.87
CA CYS A 386 -3.04 30.34 -0.85
C CYS A 386 -1.85 30.02 -1.78
N LEU A 387 -1.52 30.96 -2.67
CA LEU A 387 -0.41 30.85 -3.60
C LEU A 387 0.78 31.68 -3.09
N LEU A 388 1.94 31.05 -2.96
CA LEU A 388 3.13 31.61 -2.32
C LEU A 388 4.37 31.44 -3.17
N THR A 389 5.32 32.38 -3.07
CA THR A 389 6.69 32.10 -3.50
C THR A 389 7.43 31.28 -2.44
N TYR A 390 8.46 30.54 -2.84
CA TYR A 390 9.36 29.84 -1.91
C TYR A 390 9.91 30.77 -0.83
N GLU A 391 10.43 31.93 -1.21
CA GLU A 391 11.03 32.89 -0.27
C GLU A 391 10.00 33.41 0.73
N LYS A 392 8.78 33.71 0.27
CA LYS A 392 7.72 34.20 1.14
C LYS A 392 7.28 33.11 2.10
N PHE A 393 7.07 31.89 1.62
CA PHE A 393 6.72 30.76 2.47
C PHE A 393 7.79 30.50 3.54
N SER A 394 9.07 30.44 3.18
CA SER A 394 10.19 30.28 4.14
C SER A 394 10.16 31.36 5.22
N SER A 395 9.99 32.63 4.85
CA SER A 395 9.92 33.73 5.82
C SER A 395 8.75 33.59 6.80
N LEU A 396 7.62 33.05 6.34
CA LEU A 396 6.41 32.91 7.14
C LEU A 396 6.47 31.70 8.06
N VAL A 397 6.88 30.54 7.57
CA VAL A 397 6.90 29.30 8.37
C VAL A 397 7.91 29.36 9.51
N LEU A 398 9.04 30.05 9.29
CA LEU A 398 10.07 30.27 10.31
C LEU A 398 9.57 31.14 11.48
N THR A 399 8.65 32.07 11.20
CA THR A 399 8.13 33.01 12.20
C THR A 399 6.78 32.58 12.76
N ASN A 400 6.01 31.78 12.02
CA ASN A 400 4.63 31.44 12.29
C ASN A 400 4.38 29.94 12.02
N ALA A 401 5.00 29.11 12.86
CA ALA A 401 4.94 27.65 12.76
C ALA A 401 3.50 27.07 12.77
N PHE A 402 2.53 27.79 13.33
CA PHE A 402 1.11 27.41 13.38
C PHE A 402 0.44 27.40 12.00
N LEU A 403 0.99 28.12 11.01
CA LEU A 403 0.42 28.16 9.66
C LEU A 403 0.34 26.75 9.05
N LEU A 404 1.32 25.89 9.34
CA LEU A 404 1.34 24.52 8.85
C LEU A 404 0.37 23.59 9.55
N GLU A 405 -0.07 23.89 10.78
CA GLU A 405 -1.07 23.08 11.49
C GLU A 405 -2.45 23.18 10.85
N GLN A 406 -2.68 24.25 10.09
CA GLN A 406 -3.96 24.58 9.48
C GLN A 406 -4.10 24.09 8.04
N VAL A 407 -3.04 23.53 7.47
CA VAL A 407 -2.93 23.19 6.05
C VAL A 407 -2.99 21.68 5.88
N ASN A 408 -3.87 21.22 5.00
CA ASN A 408 -4.02 19.79 4.71
C ASN A 408 -3.28 19.37 3.44
N THR A 409 -3.10 20.27 2.48
CA THR A 409 -2.46 19.94 1.20
C THR A 409 -1.44 21.01 0.85
N ILE A 410 -0.25 20.59 0.47
CA ILE A 410 0.82 21.47 -0.01
C ILE A 410 1.25 20.98 -1.38
N VAL A 411 1.06 21.83 -2.38
CA VAL A 411 1.54 21.62 -3.74
C VAL A 411 2.82 22.42 -3.92
N VAL A 412 3.89 21.75 -4.30
CA VAL A 412 5.19 22.37 -4.60
C VAL A 412 5.42 22.23 -6.10
N ASP A 413 5.43 23.33 -6.83
CA ASP A 413 5.58 23.33 -8.29
C ASP A 413 7.01 23.64 -8.70
N GLU A 414 7.47 23.08 -9.82
CA GLU A 414 8.85 23.18 -10.29
C GLU A 414 9.90 22.70 -9.26
N VAL A 415 9.68 21.52 -8.68
CA VAL A 415 10.58 20.95 -7.65
C VAL A 415 11.99 20.68 -8.18
N GLN A 416 12.19 20.56 -9.50
CA GLN A 416 13.52 20.47 -10.11
C GLN A 416 14.44 21.67 -9.78
N MET A 417 13.86 22.80 -9.36
CA MET A 417 14.61 23.95 -8.84
C MET A 417 15.49 23.62 -7.63
N ILE A 418 15.33 22.45 -7.00
CA ILE A 418 16.23 21.97 -5.94
C ILE A 418 17.68 21.80 -6.43
N THR A 419 17.85 21.59 -7.74
CA THR A 419 19.17 21.47 -8.39
C THR A 419 19.81 22.83 -8.71
N ASP A 420 19.09 23.94 -8.50
CA ASP A 420 19.60 25.29 -8.70
C ASP A 420 20.65 25.64 -7.64
N LYS A 421 21.83 26.10 -8.07
CA LYS A 421 22.96 26.40 -7.18
C LYS A 421 22.69 27.51 -6.16
N THR A 422 21.76 28.41 -6.46
CA THR A 422 21.49 29.61 -5.65
C THR A 422 20.20 29.49 -4.85
N ARG A 423 19.18 28.87 -5.44
CA ARG A 423 17.83 28.80 -4.87
C ARG A 423 17.45 27.40 -4.38
N GLY A 424 18.20 26.38 -4.80
CA GLY A 424 17.94 24.98 -4.44
C GLY A 424 18.03 24.73 -2.94
N ALA A 425 19.00 25.34 -2.25
CA ALA A 425 19.18 25.21 -0.81
C ALA A 425 17.94 25.69 -0.01
N ASN A 426 17.27 26.76 -0.47
CA ASN A 426 16.04 27.22 0.17
C ASN A 426 14.89 26.22 -0.04
N LEU A 427 14.77 25.64 -1.25
CA LEU A 427 13.75 24.63 -1.52
C LEU A 427 14.01 23.33 -0.72
N GLU A 428 15.26 22.88 -0.65
CA GLU A 428 15.65 21.73 0.18
C GLU A 428 15.29 21.96 1.66
N PHE A 429 15.55 23.17 2.17
CA PHE A 429 15.16 23.56 3.52
C PHE A 429 13.63 23.50 3.71
N ILE A 430 12.86 24.07 2.80
CA ILE A 430 11.38 24.00 2.81
C ILE A 430 10.91 22.54 2.84
N LEU A 431 11.40 21.71 1.93
CA LEU A 431 11.01 20.32 1.80
C LEU A 431 11.37 19.50 3.06
N THR A 432 12.51 19.82 3.70
CA THR A 432 12.90 19.22 4.99
C THR A 432 11.89 19.54 6.08
N LEU A 433 11.47 20.81 6.20
CA LEU A 433 10.45 21.23 7.18
C LEU A 433 9.11 20.53 6.94
N LEU A 434 8.69 20.46 5.67
CA LEU A 434 7.44 19.82 5.30
C LEU A 434 7.46 18.32 5.57
N LYS A 435 8.59 17.64 5.32
CA LYS A 435 8.79 16.22 5.65
C LYS A 435 8.63 15.97 7.15
N VAL A 436 9.24 16.81 7.99
CA VAL A 436 9.13 16.68 9.45
C VAL A 436 7.67 16.80 9.89
N ARG A 437 6.94 17.80 9.36
CA ARG A 437 5.50 17.97 9.67
C ARG A 437 4.63 16.84 9.13
N LYS A 438 4.96 16.31 7.96
CA LYS A 438 4.25 15.17 7.37
C LYS A 438 4.32 13.92 8.26
N ALA A 439 5.43 13.72 8.98
CA ALA A 439 5.59 12.57 9.87
C ALA A 439 4.70 12.63 11.13
N GLU A 440 4.05 13.77 11.41
CA GLU A 440 3.09 13.92 12.50
C GLU A 440 1.74 13.27 12.14
N LYS A 441 0.94 12.93 13.16
CA LYS A 441 -0.34 12.20 13.00
C LYS A 441 -1.34 12.87 12.04
N ASN A 442 -1.25 14.18 11.84
CA ASN A 442 -2.11 14.99 10.96
C ASN A 442 -1.29 15.80 9.94
N GLY A 443 -0.14 15.27 9.51
CA GLY A 443 0.71 15.93 8.54
C GLY A 443 0.02 16.22 7.20
N PRO A 444 0.44 17.26 6.46
CA PRO A 444 -0.18 17.61 5.19
C PRO A 444 0.14 16.58 4.11
N GLN A 445 -0.83 16.37 3.20
CA GLN A 445 -0.57 15.77 1.91
C GLN A 445 0.41 16.66 1.12
N MET A 446 1.44 16.03 0.55
CA MET A 446 2.45 16.71 -0.25
C MET A 446 2.37 16.27 -1.71
N ILE A 447 2.17 17.22 -2.62
CA ILE A 447 2.17 17.01 -4.08
C ILE A 447 3.33 17.81 -4.68
N CYS A 448 4.35 17.11 -5.16
CA CYS A 448 5.54 17.71 -5.74
C CYS A 448 5.48 17.55 -7.26
N LEU A 449 5.44 18.66 -7.99
CA LEU A 449 5.38 18.68 -9.44
C LEU A 449 6.73 19.09 -10.00
N SER A 450 7.25 18.31 -10.93
CA SER A 450 8.56 18.53 -11.53
C SER A 450 8.48 18.35 -13.05
N ALA A 451 9.24 19.16 -13.78
CA ALA A 451 9.66 18.79 -15.13
C ALA A 451 10.44 17.46 -15.08
N VAL A 452 10.70 16.85 -16.24
CA VAL A 452 11.49 15.61 -16.31
C VAL A 452 12.88 15.86 -15.74
N ILE A 453 13.07 15.47 -14.48
CA ILE A 453 14.36 15.27 -13.84
C ILE A 453 14.78 13.84 -14.16
N GLY A 454 16.03 13.64 -14.59
CA GLY A 454 16.57 12.34 -15.00
C GLY A 454 16.33 11.26 -13.94
N GLU A 455 17.30 11.04 -13.04
CA GLU A 455 17.06 10.27 -11.82
C GLU A 455 16.60 11.21 -10.71
N THR A 456 15.56 10.82 -9.97
CA THR A 456 15.05 11.61 -8.83
C THR A 456 15.97 11.55 -7.62
N ASN A 457 17.04 10.74 -7.67
CA ASN A 457 18.01 10.51 -6.61
C ASN A 457 17.36 10.20 -5.25
N GLY A 458 16.20 9.52 -5.27
CA GLY A 458 15.48 9.15 -4.06
C GLY A 458 14.65 10.28 -3.43
N LEU A 459 14.37 11.37 -4.14
CA LEU A 459 13.56 12.49 -3.64
C LEU A 459 12.20 12.04 -3.11
N GLU A 460 11.51 11.17 -3.85
CA GLU A 460 10.23 10.58 -3.44
C GLU A 460 10.35 9.82 -2.12
N ARG A 461 11.40 8.99 -1.99
CA ARG A 461 11.69 8.23 -0.77
C ARG A 461 12.02 9.16 0.39
N TRP A 462 12.80 10.21 0.14
CA TRP A 462 13.14 11.20 1.15
C TRP A 462 11.88 11.90 1.69
N LEU A 463 10.92 12.24 0.82
CA LEU A 463 9.64 12.87 1.19
C LEU A 463 8.56 11.88 1.66
N GLY A 464 8.86 10.58 1.70
CA GLY A 464 7.89 9.52 2.00
C GLY A 464 6.70 9.54 1.04
N ALA A 465 6.94 9.84 -0.23
CA ALA A 465 5.95 9.92 -1.30
C ALA A 465 6.25 8.89 -2.39
N ARG A 466 5.25 8.57 -3.22
CA ARG A 466 5.44 7.68 -4.39
C ARG A 466 5.83 8.52 -5.61
N LEU A 467 6.53 7.92 -6.58
CA LEU A 467 6.93 8.59 -7.83
C LEU A 467 6.04 8.17 -9.01
N LEU A 468 5.41 9.16 -9.65
CA LEU A 468 4.78 9.03 -10.96
C LEU A 468 5.68 9.70 -12.01
N LYS A 469 6.41 8.89 -12.77
CA LYS A 469 7.32 9.35 -13.83
C LYS A 469 6.72 9.05 -15.21
N ARG A 470 6.71 10.05 -16.10
CA ARG A 470 6.45 9.88 -17.54
C ARG A 470 7.47 10.68 -18.33
N THR A 471 7.99 10.13 -19.41
CA THR A 471 8.96 10.81 -20.30
C THR A 471 8.34 11.26 -21.62
N GLU A 472 7.25 10.63 -22.03
CA GLU A 472 6.54 10.92 -23.28
C GLU A 472 5.89 12.31 -23.26
N ARG A 473 6.13 13.10 -24.31
CA ARG A 473 5.46 14.39 -24.53
C ARG A 473 4.13 14.15 -25.26
N PRO A 474 2.99 14.72 -24.78
CA PRO A 474 1.71 14.61 -25.49
C PRO A 474 1.73 15.23 -26.88
N VAL A 475 2.54 16.28 -27.06
CA VAL A 475 2.81 16.93 -28.34
C VAL A 475 4.29 16.75 -28.64
N PRO A 476 4.67 16.12 -29.77
CA PRO A 476 6.08 15.99 -30.17
C PRO A 476 6.78 17.36 -30.22
N LEU A 477 8.05 17.39 -29.82
CA LEU A 477 8.90 18.58 -29.93
C LEU A 477 10.02 18.28 -30.91
N ASP A 478 10.01 18.97 -32.04
CA ASP A 478 11.12 18.95 -32.99
C ASP A 478 12.17 19.98 -32.57
N GLU A 479 13.33 19.52 -32.16
CA GLU A 479 14.44 20.39 -31.75
C GLU A 479 15.37 20.64 -32.94
N GLY A 480 15.97 21.83 -33.03
CA GLY A 480 16.86 22.17 -34.14
C GLY A 480 17.79 23.33 -33.83
N ILE A 481 18.91 23.40 -34.56
CA ILE A 481 19.90 24.48 -34.45
C ILE A 481 19.79 25.36 -35.68
N ILE A 482 19.63 26.67 -35.47
CA ILE A 482 19.76 27.70 -36.51
C ILE A 482 21.13 28.35 -36.35
N LYS A 483 21.92 28.33 -37.42
CA LYS A 483 23.23 28.96 -37.50
C LYS A 483 23.10 30.43 -37.89
N SER A 484 24.14 31.20 -37.63
CA SER A 484 24.20 32.63 -37.97
C SER A 484 24.16 32.91 -39.48
N ASP A 485 24.44 31.91 -40.31
CA ASP A 485 24.32 31.97 -41.78
C ASP A 485 22.88 31.70 -42.28
N GLY A 486 21.93 31.47 -41.37
CA GLY A 486 20.54 31.13 -41.71
C GLY A 486 20.32 29.64 -42.00
N GLY A 487 21.36 28.80 -41.97
CA GLY A 487 21.22 27.36 -42.09
C GLY A 487 20.54 26.77 -40.84
N TYR A 488 19.52 25.94 -41.03
CA TYR A 488 18.87 25.22 -39.93
C TYR A 488 19.02 23.71 -40.11
N LYS A 489 19.18 22.99 -39.00
CA LYS A 489 19.17 21.52 -38.97
C LYS A 489 18.35 21.05 -37.78
N PHE A 490 17.34 20.22 -38.02
CA PHE A 490 16.65 19.50 -36.95
C PHE A 490 17.58 18.44 -36.35
N ILE A 491 17.53 18.29 -35.04
CA ILE A 491 18.19 17.21 -34.31
C ILE A 491 17.33 15.97 -34.55
N ASP A 492 17.87 15.02 -35.31
CA ASP A 492 17.15 13.78 -35.59
C ASP A 492 17.11 12.93 -34.31
N SER A 493 15.92 12.48 -33.93
CA SER A 493 15.71 11.72 -32.69
C SER A 493 16.43 10.35 -32.67
N SER A 494 16.99 9.92 -33.81
CA SER A 494 17.75 8.68 -34.00
C SER A 494 19.28 8.82 -33.85
N ASP A 495 19.81 10.03 -33.64
CA ASP A 495 21.27 10.28 -33.57
C ASP A 495 21.85 10.21 -32.12
N ASN A 496 21.13 9.62 -31.15
CA ASN A 496 21.59 9.45 -29.75
C ASN A 496 21.41 8.03 -29.22
#